data_AF-A0A235BWP8-F1
#
_entry.id   AF-A0A235BWP8-F1
#
_cell.length_a   1.000
_cell.length_b   1.000
_cell.length_c   1.000
_cell.angle_alpha   90.00
_cell.angle_beta   90.00
_cell.angle_gamma   90.00
#
_symmetry.space_group_name_H-M   'P 1'
#
loop_
_entity.id
_entity.type
_entity.pdbx_description
1 polymer ?
#
loop_
_entity_poly.entity_id
_entity_poly.type
_entity_poly.pdbx_seq_one_letter_code
_entity_poly.pdbx_strand_id
1 'polypeptide(L)'
;MPLEEVALLKYKQFIVDRLTEAIEPDTDAGEAPVLPVIEKFRPIGSTSEVLFRTVRPTVETSRSHISHVVLDAPSWEHSVAYRLERLCEVVAYARNDHLDFTIPYEWQGQNHEYRPDYLVRYRANGGEVKIILEVKGFETEQDRQKETAAKRWVRAVNHHGEFGRWAFGICRLPGRVHEVLKRAADGVA
;
A
#
# COMPACT_ATOMS: atom_id res chain seq x y z
N MET A 1 -7.83 -29.24 -10.53
CA MET A 1 -7.35 -29.95 -9.33
C MET A 1 -8.41 -30.98 -8.97
N PRO A 2 -8.07 -32.27 -8.91
CA PRO A 2 -8.95 -33.33 -8.42
C PRO A 2 -9.46 -33.02 -7.00
N LEU A 3 -10.69 -33.44 -6.68
CA LEU A 3 -11.32 -33.15 -5.37
C LEU A 3 -10.54 -33.78 -4.21
N GLU A 4 -9.89 -34.90 -4.47
CA GLU A 4 -9.07 -35.65 -3.52
C GLU A 4 -7.80 -34.88 -3.12
N GLU A 5 -7.26 -34.05 -4.02
CA GLU A 5 -6.08 -33.24 -3.75
C GLU A 5 -6.41 -32.05 -2.84
N VAL A 6 -7.64 -31.54 -2.84
CA VAL A 6 -8.06 -30.39 -2.01
C VAL A 6 -7.87 -30.65 -0.51
N ALA A 7 -8.04 -31.91 -0.09
CA ALA A 7 -7.90 -32.33 1.30
C ALA A 7 -6.43 -32.39 1.79
N LEU A 8 -5.46 -32.32 0.88
CA LEU A 8 -4.05 -32.24 1.26
C LEU A 8 -3.81 -30.95 2.06
N LEU A 9 -3.00 -31.07 3.12
CA LEU A 9 -2.77 -30.00 4.10
C LEU A 9 -2.42 -28.66 3.45
N LYS A 10 -1.59 -28.68 2.40
CA LYS A 10 -1.20 -27.49 1.64
C LYS A 10 -2.40 -26.73 1.07
N TYR A 11 -3.32 -27.42 0.40
CA TYR A 11 -4.48 -26.78 -0.23
C TYR A 11 -5.55 -26.41 0.78
N LYS A 12 -5.75 -27.25 1.82
CA LYS A 12 -6.60 -26.93 2.96
C LYS A 12 -6.16 -25.63 3.63
N GLN A 13 -4.87 -25.46 3.89
CA GLN A 13 -4.34 -24.25 4.54
C GLN A 13 -4.61 -23.01 3.68
N PHE A 14 -4.35 -23.06 2.37
CA PHE A 14 -4.67 -21.94 1.48
C PHE A 14 -6.14 -21.54 1.47
N ILE A 15 -7.05 -22.51 1.57
CA ILE A 15 -8.49 -22.24 1.65
C ILE A 15 -8.82 -21.56 2.98
N VAL A 16 -8.31 -22.08 4.10
CA VAL A 16 -8.54 -21.53 5.43
C VAL A 16 -8.01 -20.09 5.51
N ASP A 17 -6.78 -19.84 5.06
CA ASP A 17 -6.16 -18.51 5.08
C ASP A 17 -7.02 -17.52 4.30
N ARG A 18 -7.40 -17.88 3.05
CA ARG A 18 -8.19 -17.01 2.18
C ARG A 18 -9.58 -16.70 2.76
N LEU A 19 -10.26 -17.70 3.32
CA LEU A 19 -11.57 -17.48 3.92
C LEU A 19 -11.45 -16.62 5.18
N THR A 20 -10.46 -16.90 6.03
CA THR A 20 -10.24 -16.16 7.28
C THR A 20 -9.90 -14.69 7.02
N GLU A 21 -9.08 -14.40 6.01
CA GLU A 21 -8.75 -13.02 5.63
C GLU A 21 -9.95 -12.24 5.06
N ALA A 22 -10.92 -12.94 4.46
CA ALA A 22 -12.11 -12.35 3.87
C ALA A 22 -13.27 -12.17 4.87
N ILE A 23 -13.17 -12.73 6.08
CA ILE A 23 -14.17 -12.52 7.13
C ILE A 23 -13.99 -11.12 7.70
N GLU A 24 -15.05 -10.32 7.64
CA GLU A 24 -15.11 -8.96 8.17
C GLU A 24 -16.26 -8.85 9.17
N PRO A 25 -16.11 -8.03 10.24
CA PRO A 25 -17.20 -7.72 11.14
C PRO A 25 -18.36 -7.04 10.40
N ASP A 26 -19.60 -7.40 10.75
CA ASP A 26 -20.79 -6.73 10.26
C ASP A 26 -21.03 -5.44 11.06
N THR A 27 -20.37 -4.37 10.64
CA THR A 27 -20.50 -3.05 11.28
C THR A 27 -21.91 -2.47 11.16
N ASP A 28 -22.68 -2.85 10.14
CA ASP A 28 -24.06 -2.39 9.94
C ASP A 28 -25.02 -3.06 10.93
N ALA A 29 -24.75 -4.32 11.29
CA ALA A 29 -25.42 -5.04 12.37
C ALA A 29 -24.92 -4.64 13.78
N GLY A 30 -23.94 -3.72 13.88
CA GLY A 30 -23.40 -3.20 15.13
C GLY A 30 -22.22 -3.97 15.72
N GLU A 31 -21.58 -4.86 14.96
CA GLU A 31 -20.32 -5.48 15.39
C GLU A 31 -19.18 -4.44 15.43
N ALA A 32 -18.22 -4.67 16.33
CA ALA A 32 -17.08 -3.78 16.46
C ALA A 32 -16.19 -3.88 15.19
N PRO A 33 -15.83 -2.75 14.56
CA PRO A 33 -14.96 -2.78 13.39
C PRO A 33 -13.57 -3.28 13.74
N VAL A 34 -12.87 -3.81 12.74
CA VAL A 34 -11.41 -4.05 12.86
C VAL A 34 -10.71 -2.70 13.05
N LEU A 35 -9.91 -2.59 14.10
CA LEU A 35 -9.09 -1.41 14.41
C LEU A 35 -7.60 -1.74 14.26
N PRO A 36 -6.76 -0.75 13.91
CA PRO A 36 -5.32 -0.95 13.81
C PRO A 36 -4.73 -1.08 15.21
N VAL A 37 -3.71 -1.94 15.35
CA VAL A 37 -2.86 -1.95 16.54
C VAL A 37 -1.78 -0.90 16.33
N ILE A 38 -1.86 0.19 17.11
CA ILE A 38 -0.91 1.30 17.03
C ILE A 38 0.26 1.04 17.98
N GLU A 39 1.48 1.30 17.52
CA GLU A 39 2.67 1.25 18.36
C GLU A 39 2.59 2.32 19.47
N LYS A 40 2.85 1.94 20.73
CA LYS A 40 2.55 2.77 21.90
C LYS A 40 3.52 3.92 22.13
N PHE A 41 4.80 3.73 21.80
CA PHE A 41 5.88 4.68 22.06
C PHE A 41 6.16 5.60 20.88
N ARG A 42 5.84 5.16 19.67
CA ARG A 42 6.04 5.86 18.41
C ARG A 42 4.85 5.64 17.46
N PRO A 43 3.66 6.15 17.80
CA PRO A 43 2.44 5.98 17.01
C PRO A 43 2.49 6.72 15.66
N ILE A 44 3.37 7.72 15.51
CA ILE A 44 3.49 8.56 14.32
C ILE A 44 4.96 8.61 13.89
N GLY A 45 5.20 8.34 12.61
CA GLY A 45 6.48 8.52 11.94
C GLY A 45 6.52 9.79 11.09
N SER A 46 7.73 10.25 10.73
CA SER A 46 7.93 11.41 9.86
C SER A 46 8.99 11.13 8.80
N THR A 47 8.73 11.61 7.57
CA THR A 47 9.71 11.56 6.48
C THR A 47 10.94 12.44 6.74
N SER A 48 10.87 13.36 7.71
CA SER A 48 12.02 14.21 8.09
C SER A 48 13.19 13.42 8.67
N GLU A 49 12.94 12.18 9.11
CA GLU A 49 13.97 11.31 9.67
C GLU A 49 14.64 10.42 8.61
N VAL A 50 14.17 10.46 7.36
CA VAL A 50 14.75 9.66 6.27
C VAL A 50 16.06 10.26 5.83
N LEU A 51 17.16 9.58 6.18
CA LEU A 51 18.51 9.93 5.76
C LEU A 51 19.32 8.66 5.51
N PHE A 52 19.72 8.45 4.26
CA PHE A 52 20.60 7.35 3.88
C PHE A 52 21.50 7.74 2.71
N ARG A 53 22.54 6.94 2.48
CA ARG A 53 23.47 7.12 1.35
C ARG A 53 23.22 6.02 0.33
N THR A 54 23.32 6.36 -0.95
CA THR A 54 23.25 5.37 -2.03
C THR A 54 24.24 5.72 -3.14
N VAL A 55 24.71 4.69 -3.84
CA VAL A 55 25.50 4.81 -5.08
C VAL A 55 24.63 4.71 -6.33
N ARG A 56 23.34 4.38 -6.15
CA ARG A 56 22.37 4.29 -7.25
C ARG A 56 22.06 5.68 -7.80
N PRO A 57 21.76 5.82 -9.10
CA PRO A 57 21.31 7.08 -9.67
C PRO A 57 20.09 7.63 -8.93
N THR A 58 20.08 8.94 -8.71
CA THR A 58 19.00 9.66 -8.02
C THR A 58 18.53 10.85 -8.84
N VAL A 59 17.28 11.26 -8.61
CA VAL A 59 16.70 12.46 -9.20
C VAL A 59 16.09 13.31 -8.10
N GLU A 60 16.34 14.62 -8.17
CA GLU A 60 15.75 15.61 -7.26
C GLU A 60 14.22 15.62 -7.38
N THR A 61 13.54 15.86 -6.26
CA THR A 61 12.08 15.90 -6.19
C THR A 61 11.60 17.28 -5.74
N SER A 62 10.42 17.67 -6.20
CA SER A 62 9.79 18.95 -5.83
C SER A 62 8.49 18.76 -5.05
N ARG A 63 7.82 17.62 -5.23
CA ARG A 63 6.59 17.25 -4.52
C ARG A 63 6.85 16.34 -3.31
N SER A 64 8.03 15.74 -3.19
CA SER A 64 8.39 14.89 -2.06
C SER A 64 9.14 15.67 -0.98
N HIS A 65 8.91 15.32 0.29
CA HIS A 65 9.73 15.84 1.40
C HIS A 65 11.13 15.23 1.43
N ILE A 66 11.29 14.01 0.89
CA ILE A 66 12.58 13.36 0.72
C ILE A 66 13.22 13.97 -0.51
N SER A 67 14.40 14.58 -0.35
CA SER A 67 15.02 15.44 -1.38
C SER A 67 15.22 14.76 -2.73
N HIS A 68 15.48 13.45 -2.73
CA HIS A 68 15.77 12.67 -3.93
C HIS A 68 15.03 11.36 -3.93
N VAL A 69 14.62 10.92 -5.13
CA VAL A 69 14.14 9.56 -5.36
C VAL A 69 15.24 8.76 -6.03
N VAL A 70 15.47 7.54 -5.53
CA VAL A 70 16.38 6.59 -6.17
C VAL A 70 15.70 5.99 -7.39
N LEU A 71 16.43 5.84 -8.49
CA LEU A 71 15.89 5.26 -9.71
C LEU A 71 15.91 3.73 -9.66
N ASP A 72 14.79 3.09 -9.96
CA ASP A 72 14.68 1.63 -10.13
C ASP A 72 14.76 1.20 -11.60
N ALA A 73 14.54 2.15 -12.51
CA ALA A 73 14.55 1.93 -13.94
C ALA A 73 15.72 2.68 -14.58
N PRO A 74 16.25 2.19 -15.72
CA PRO A 74 17.34 2.86 -16.44
C PRO A 74 17.00 4.28 -16.92
N SER A 75 15.70 4.58 -17.13
CA SER A 75 15.23 5.91 -17.54
C SER A 75 14.24 6.46 -16.52
N TRP A 76 14.46 7.73 -16.17
CA TRP A 76 13.64 8.50 -15.24
C TRP A 76 12.20 8.64 -15.72
N GLU A 77 11.99 8.91 -17.01
CA GLU A 77 10.69 9.16 -17.63
C GLU A 77 9.74 7.96 -17.53
N HIS A 78 10.32 6.76 -17.42
CA HIS A 78 9.56 5.53 -17.23
C HIS A 78 9.20 5.25 -15.77
N SER A 79 9.73 6.02 -14.82
CA SER A 79 9.40 5.84 -13.40
C SER A 79 7.99 6.33 -13.04
N VAL A 80 7.51 5.85 -11.90
CA VAL A 80 6.27 6.34 -11.27
C VAL A 80 6.48 7.73 -10.67
N ALA A 81 7.62 7.95 -10.00
CA ALA A 81 7.96 9.23 -9.39
C ALA A 81 7.96 10.39 -10.41
N TYR A 82 8.46 10.18 -11.63
CA TYR A 82 8.38 11.18 -12.71
C TYR A 82 6.95 11.65 -13.00
N ARG A 83 5.98 10.74 -12.92
CA ARG A 83 4.57 11.11 -13.12
C ARG A 83 3.98 11.78 -11.90
N LEU A 84 4.30 11.29 -10.70
CA LEU A 84 3.83 11.90 -9.44
C LEU A 84 4.26 13.38 -9.34
N GLU A 85 5.48 13.71 -9.75
CA GLU A 85 6.00 15.09 -9.80
C GLU A 85 5.18 16.02 -10.72
N ARG A 86 4.49 15.47 -11.72
CA ARG A 86 3.80 16.24 -12.77
C ARG A 86 2.28 16.33 -12.59
N LEU A 87 1.71 15.64 -11.60
CA LEU A 87 0.27 15.66 -11.33
C LEU A 87 -0.06 16.78 -10.34
N CYS A 88 -0.97 17.68 -10.74
CA CYS A 88 -1.33 18.81 -9.89
C CYS A 88 -2.16 18.39 -8.66
N GLU A 89 -2.86 17.26 -8.75
CA GLU A 89 -3.62 16.65 -7.66
C GLU A 89 -2.72 15.96 -6.63
N VAL A 90 -1.47 15.62 -6.98
CA VAL A 90 -0.50 15.11 -6.01
C VAL A 90 0.01 16.28 -5.18
N VAL A 91 -0.41 16.30 -3.91
CA VAL A 91 0.02 17.31 -2.94
C VAL A 91 1.46 17.03 -2.52
N ALA A 92 1.72 15.78 -2.15
CA ALA A 92 3.05 15.28 -1.84
C ALA A 92 3.12 13.78 -2.07
N TYR A 93 4.32 13.24 -2.19
CA TYR A 93 4.53 11.79 -2.13
C TYR A 93 5.83 11.46 -1.38
N ALA A 94 5.97 10.21 -0.98
CA ALA A 94 7.23 9.65 -0.50
C ALA A 94 7.38 8.26 -1.09
N ARG A 95 8.56 7.97 -1.64
CA ARG A 95 8.93 6.59 -1.91
C ARG A 95 9.28 5.92 -0.58
N ASN A 96 8.81 4.70 -0.37
CA ASN A 96 9.07 3.93 0.84
C ASN A 96 10.45 3.28 0.84
N ASP A 97 11.49 4.08 0.55
CA ASP A 97 12.89 3.66 0.60
C ASP A 97 13.47 4.15 1.94
N HIS A 98 13.81 3.20 2.82
CA HIS A 98 14.29 3.47 4.20
C HIS A 98 13.32 4.30 5.07
N LEU A 99 12.03 4.34 4.72
CA LEU A 99 10.97 4.96 5.52
C LEU A 99 10.40 4.02 6.58
N ASP A 100 10.59 2.71 6.41
CA ASP A 100 10.12 1.65 7.32
C ASP A 100 8.61 1.62 7.54
N PHE A 101 7.85 2.07 6.55
CA PHE A 101 6.42 1.84 6.50
C PHE A 101 6.15 0.40 6.04
N THR A 102 5.76 -0.47 6.96
CA THR A 102 5.42 -1.87 6.68
C THR A 102 4.01 -2.21 7.16
N ILE A 103 3.39 -3.16 6.48
CA ILE A 103 2.07 -3.70 6.79
C ILE A 103 2.25 -5.18 7.14
N PRO A 104 1.94 -5.61 8.37
CA PRO A 104 2.07 -7.01 8.76
C PRO A 104 1.01 -7.84 8.05
N TYR A 105 1.38 -9.06 7.63
CA TYR A 105 0.45 -10.04 7.08
C TYR A 105 0.90 -11.46 7.42
N GLU A 106 -0.04 -12.40 7.44
CA GLU A 106 0.26 -13.82 7.62
C GLU A 106 0.21 -14.52 6.26
N TRP A 107 1.13 -15.46 6.03
CA TRP A 107 1.09 -16.31 4.84
C TRP A 107 1.71 -17.66 5.17
N GLN A 108 0.99 -18.75 4.87
CA GLN A 108 1.44 -20.12 5.17
C GLN A 108 1.81 -20.31 6.65
N GLY A 109 1.03 -19.71 7.56
CA GLY A 109 1.23 -19.77 9.01
C GLY A 109 2.47 -19.02 9.52
N GLN A 110 3.07 -18.14 8.71
CA GLN A 110 4.21 -17.33 9.09
C GLN A 110 3.88 -15.84 8.98
N ASN A 111 4.41 -15.06 9.93
CA ASN A 111 4.31 -13.61 9.90
C ASN A 111 5.31 -13.02 8.90
N HIS A 112 4.82 -12.09 8.09
CA HIS A 112 5.60 -11.38 7.08
C HIS A 112 5.29 -9.87 7.13
N GLU A 113 6.18 -9.10 6.51
CA GLU A 113 6.00 -7.67 6.34
C GLU A 113 5.87 -7.34 4.85
N TYR A 114 4.80 -6.63 4.51
CA TYR A 114 4.62 -6.03 3.20
C TYR A 114 5.08 -4.57 3.24
N ARG A 115 6.03 -4.22 2.37
CA ARG A 115 6.52 -2.85 2.20
C ARG A 115 6.01 -2.30 0.86
N PRO A 116 5.01 -1.40 0.85
CA PRO A 116 4.52 -0.82 -0.39
C PRO A 116 5.53 0.15 -1.01
N ASP A 117 5.48 0.38 -2.31
CA ASP A 117 6.47 1.24 -2.99
C ASP A 117 6.37 2.74 -2.65
N TYR A 118 5.15 3.29 -2.63
CA TYR A 118 4.92 4.73 -2.48
C TYR A 118 3.76 5.04 -1.51
N LEU A 119 3.89 6.17 -0.82
CA LEU A 119 2.82 6.85 -0.10
C LEU A 119 2.53 8.18 -0.81
N VAL A 120 1.28 8.43 -1.17
CA VAL A 120 0.88 9.61 -1.94
C VAL A 120 -0.21 10.37 -1.21
N ARG A 121 -0.03 11.67 -0.97
CA ARG A 121 -1.12 12.58 -0.59
C ARG A 121 -1.75 13.12 -1.86
N TYR A 122 -2.98 12.70 -2.12
CA TYR A 122 -3.71 13.02 -3.33
C TYR A 122 -4.94 13.88 -3.01
N ARG A 123 -5.15 14.96 -3.76
CA ARG A 123 -6.31 15.84 -3.63
C ARG A 123 -7.47 15.30 -4.45
N ALA A 124 -8.58 15.00 -3.78
CA ALA A 124 -9.80 14.50 -4.44
C ALA A 124 -11.04 14.90 -3.63
N ASN A 125 -12.17 15.10 -4.31
CA ASN A 125 -13.48 15.32 -3.67
C ASN A 125 -13.48 16.43 -2.61
N GLY A 126 -12.73 17.52 -2.84
CA GLY A 126 -12.62 18.66 -1.93
C GLY A 126 -11.71 18.45 -0.71
N GLY A 127 -11.08 17.27 -0.57
CA GLY A 127 -10.16 16.94 0.53
C GLY A 127 -8.88 16.24 0.06
N GLU A 128 -8.14 15.68 1.02
CA GLU A 128 -6.96 14.88 0.76
C GLU A 128 -7.18 13.41 1.16
N VAL A 129 -6.66 12.50 0.33
CA VAL A 129 -6.61 11.07 0.56
C VAL A 129 -5.15 10.62 0.55
N LYS A 130 -4.75 9.84 1.55
CA LYS A 130 -3.45 9.17 1.58
C LYS A 130 -3.57 7.84 0.83
N ILE A 131 -2.81 7.66 -0.24
CA ILE A 131 -2.88 6.49 -1.09
C ILE A 131 -1.58 5.71 -0.93
N ILE A 132 -1.71 4.45 -0.49
CA ILE A 132 -0.65 3.46 -0.63
C ILE A 132 -0.64 3.01 -2.08
N LEU A 133 0.44 3.30 -2.80
CA LEU A 133 0.60 2.99 -4.22
C LEU A 133 1.68 1.93 -4.39
N GLU A 134 1.28 0.79 -4.94
CA GLU A 134 2.15 -0.32 -5.27
C GLU A 134 2.39 -0.38 -6.78
N VAL A 135 3.63 -0.57 -7.21
CA VAL A 135 4.01 -0.68 -8.61
C VAL A 135 4.37 -2.12 -8.93
N LYS A 136 3.46 -2.87 -9.57
CA LYS A 136 3.68 -4.29 -9.88
C LYS A 136 3.90 -4.54 -11.36
N GLY A 137 4.79 -5.46 -11.69
CA GLY A 137 4.86 -6.07 -13.01
C GLY A 137 3.94 -7.28 -13.11
N PHE A 138 4.47 -8.46 -12.80
CA PHE A 138 3.74 -9.72 -12.79
C PHE A 138 3.17 -10.03 -11.41
N GLU A 139 2.01 -10.71 -11.37
CA GLU A 139 1.30 -11.07 -10.15
C GLU A 139 1.61 -12.53 -9.76
N THR A 140 2.07 -12.73 -8.53
CA THR A 140 2.23 -14.06 -7.90
C THR A 140 1.12 -14.31 -6.86
N GLU A 141 0.96 -15.53 -6.38
CA GLU A 141 -0.03 -15.80 -5.32
C GLU A 141 0.28 -15.06 -4.00
N GLN A 142 1.57 -14.92 -3.66
CA GLN A 142 2.00 -14.12 -2.51
C GLN A 142 1.63 -12.63 -2.67
N ASP A 143 1.54 -12.14 -3.91
CA ASP A 143 1.16 -10.75 -4.19
C ASP A 143 -0.29 -10.44 -3.85
N ARG A 144 -1.18 -11.42 -3.95
CA ARG A 144 -2.59 -11.29 -3.58
C ARG A 144 -2.77 -11.11 -2.08
N GLN A 145 -1.97 -11.81 -1.29
CA GLN A 145 -2.03 -11.76 0.17
C GLN A 145 -1.56 -10.40 0.69
N LYS A 146 -0.48 -9.86 0.10
CA LYS A 146 -0.04 -8.48 0.36
C LYS A 146 -1.15 -7.47 0.05
N GLU A 147 -1.86 -7.65 -1.07
CA GLU A 147 -2.99 -6.80 -1.45
C GLU A 147 -4.15 -6.91 -0.45
N THR A 148 -4.56 -8.12 -0.07
CA THR A 148 -5.62 -8.35 0.91
C THR A 148 -5.28 -7.70 2.25
N ALA A 149 -4.03 -7.89 2.72
CA ALA A 149 -3.55 -7.28 3.95
C ALA A 149 -3.53 -5.75 3.89
N ALA A 150 -3.07 -5.16 2.77
CA ALA A 150 -3.08 -3.72 2.58
C ALA A 150 -4.50 -3.14 2.59
N LYS A 151 -5.44 -3.79 1.90
CA LYS A 151 -6.86 -3.40 1.90
C LYS A 151 -7.46 -3.49 3.31
N ARG A 152 -7.19 -4.57 4.05
CA ARG A 152 -7.63 -4.74 5.44
C ARG A 152 -7.05 -3.66 6.36
N TRP A 153 -5.76 -3.36 6.21
CA TRP A 153 -5.08 -2.30 6.96
C TRP A 153 -5.71 -0.93 6.69
N VAL A 154 -5.98 -0.59 5.42
CA VAL A 154 -6.65 0.66 5.03
C VAL A 154 -8.05 0.77 5.66
N ARG A 155 -8.84 -0.31 5.63
CA ARG A 155 -10.16 -0.34 6.28
C ARG A 155 -10.03 -0.07 7.78
N ALA A 156 -9.12 -0.76 8.45
CA ALA A 156 -8.92 -0.60 9.89
C ALA A 156 -8.52 0.84 10.26
N VAL A 157 -7.54 1.41 9.55
CA VAL A 157 -7.10 2.80 9.78
C VAL A 157 -8.21 3.82 9.50
N ASN A 158 -9.03 3.58 8.48
CA ASN A 158 -10.19 4.42 8.17
C ASN A 158 -11.27 4.32 9.25
N HIS A 159 -11.55 3.14 9.81
CA HIS A 159 -12.47 2.97 10.94
C HIS A 159 -11.96 3.68 12.20
N HIS A 160 -10.64 3.70 12.44
CA HIS A 160 -10.04 4.44 13.55
C HIS A 160 -10.23 5.96 13.39
N GLY A 161 -10.22 6.48 12.16
CA GLY A 161 -10.57 7.86 11.82
C GLY A 161 -9.51 8.93 12.14
N GLU A 162 -8.61 8.70 13.10
CA GLU A 162 -7.62 9.72 13.52
C GLU A 162 -6.53 10.03 12.46
N PHE A 163 -6.28 9.13 11.51
CA PHE A 163 -5.20 9.28 10.53
C PHE A 163 -5.66 9.85 9.18
N GLY A 164 -6.88 10.39 9.11
CA GLY A 164 -7.53 10.85 7.89
C GLY A 164 -7.90 9.70 6.95
N ARG A 165 -8.29 10.02 5.71
CA ARG A 165 -8.73 9.01 4.74
C ARG A 165 -7.55 8.35 4.04
N TRP A 166 -7.55 7.03 4.03
CA TRP A 166 -6.59 6.18 3.32
C TRP A 166 -7.25 5.40 2.19
N ALA A 167 -6.48 5.12 1.15
CA ALA A 167 -6.83 4.24 0.05
C ALA A 167 -5.62 3.40 -0.40
N PHE A 168 -5.88 2.34 -1.16
CA PHE A 168 -4.87 1.47 -1.72
C PHE A 168 -5.04 1.37 -3.24
N GLY A 169 -3.94 1.44 -3.99
CA GLY A 169 -3.96 1.34 -5.45
C GLY A 169 -2.76 0.56 -5.99
N ILE A 170 -3.02 -0.31 -6.96
CA ILE A 170 -1.98 -1.07 -7.67
C ILE A 170 -1.82 -0.53 -9.08
N CYS A 171 -0.61 -0.12 -9.41
CA CYS A 171 -0.24 0.38 -10.71
C CYS A 171 0.63 -0.63 -11.46
N ARG A 172 0.05 -1.25 -12.49
CA ARG A 172 0.77 -2.23 -13.33
C ARG A 172 1.69 -1.61 -14.39
N LEU A 173 1.32 -0.41 -14.83
CA LEU A 173 2.03 0.31 -15.87
C LEU A 173 2.22 1.73 -15.37
N PRO A 174 3.47 2.24 -15.28
CA PRO A 174 3.72 3.61 -14.84
C PRO A 174 2.85 4.63 -15.59
N GLY A 175 2.58 4.41 -16.88
CA GLY A 175 1.67 5.23 -17.70
C GLY A 175 0.27 5.48 -17.12
N ARG A 176 -0.23 4.59 -16.26
CA ARG A 176 -1.59 4.63 -15.71
C ARG A 176 -1.67 5.11 -14.26
N VAL A 177 -0.58 5.60 -13.67
CA VAL A 177 -0.54 6.07 -12.27
C VAL A 177 -1.67 7.04 -11.96
N HIS A 178 -1.94 8.02 -12.84
CA HIS A 178 -3.00 9.00 -12.59
C HIS A 178 -4.40 8.36 -12.49
N GLU A 179 -4.72 7.44 -13.40
CA GLU A 179 -5.99 6.70 -13.41
C GLU A 179 -6.14 5.88 -12.12
N VAL A 180 -5.07 5.20 -11.69
CA VAL A 180 -5.05 4.38 -10.48
C VAL A 180 -5.26 5.24 -9.23
N LEU A 181 -4.57 6.38 -9.12
CA LEU A 181 -4.72 7.29 -7.98
C LEU A 181 -6.14 7.85 -7.89
N LYS A 182 -6.69 8.30 -9.03
CA LYS A 182 -8.05 8.83 -9.10
C LYS A 182 -9.07 7.77 -8.68
N ARG A 183 -8.99 6.57 -9.26
CA ARG A 183 -9.87 5.43 -8.94
C ARG A 183 -9.80 5.05 -7.46
N ALA A 184 -8.59 4.98 -6.90
CA ALA A 184 -8.40 4.68 -5.47
C ALA A 184 -8.98 5.79 -4.57
N ALA A 185 -8.80 7.06 -4.93
CA ALA A 185 -9.34 8.20 -4.18
C ALA A 185 -10.88 8.27 -4.19
N ASP A 186 -11.51 7.85 -5.28
CA ASP A 186 -12.96 7.83 -5.43
C ASP A 186 -13.61 6.64 -4.70
N GLY A 187 -12.82 5.71 -4.14
CA GLY A 187 -13.33 4.56 -3.39
C GLY A 187 -13.78 3.39 -4.27
N VAL A 188 -13.51 3.46 -5.57
CA VAL A 188 -13.80 2.38 -6.52
C VAL A 188 -12.53 1.52 -6.65
N ALA A 189 -12.03 0.90 -5.59
CA ALA A 189 -10.81 0.08 -5.65
C ALA A 189 -11.13 -1.41 -5.85
#